data_AF-A0A9W9YDM4-F1
#
_entry.id   AF-A0A9W9YDM4-F1
#
_cell.length_a   1.000
_cell.length_b   1.000
_cell.length_c   1.000
_cell.angle_alpha   90.00
_cell.angle_beta   90.00
_cell.angle_gamma   90.00
#
_symmetry.space_group_name_H-M   'P 1'
#
loop_
_entity.id
_entity.type
_entity.pdbx_description
1 polymer ?
#
loop_
_entity_poly.entity_id
_entity_poly.type
_entity_poly.pdbx_seq_one_letter_code
_entity_poly.pdbx_strand_id
1 'polypeptide(L)'
;MLSTLKRKVVNVDAEPKGKKICETNPSVYASIRAWILANYEVEDGSLIFNNDLVEHARKAKENLSDEGYTVTANILGKALREVFGDHTAKNHSFEEDWQKLVGDLDGAELQGGVNGGWSAMTNNDVSFSYLRFGNQTFNNQKAVIEIKFEKNVKDEKIDTAIIYHERVIPSEDVANIEKHLSNELAVDKARKLMQLMDDDSNICQGNQLEEDEFDLCQLAGARRHRVLNATGVSEERVFSSECKVLTNFAGTLCSKCQQLARNMCKRKKRRQEEVGMERKIKSNHRYMSREQILLKLDATKKKYLAEKRKREKVEEEMLEMEEEDHFDLKEMMRKVDKEDVPEDMVLFWEQQQKIFSYKLQ
;
A
#
# COMPACT_ATOMS: atom_id res chain seq x y z
N MET A 1 -10.46 25.74 -25.24
CA MET A 1 -9.15 26.42 -25.04
C MET A 1 -9.12 26.92 -23.61
N LEU A 2 -7.96 26.96 -22.95
CA LEU A 2 -7.82 27.45 -21.58
C LEU A 2 -7.21 28.85 -21.63
N SER A 3 -8.08 29.85 -21.80
CA SER A 3 -7.76 31.25 -21.55
C SER A 3 -7.65 31.46 -20.05
N THR A 4 -6.51 31.95 -19.56
CA THR A 4 -6.19 31.97 -18.12
C THR A 4 -5.49 33.28 -17.75
N LEU A 5 -5.08 33.49 -16.50
CA LEU A 5 -4.69 34.83 -16.02
C LEU A 5 -3.17 35.08 -16.03
N LYS A 6 -2.75 36.29 -16.40
CA LYS A 6 -1.40 36.82 -16.25
C LYS A 6 -1.35 37.81 -15.10
N ARG A 7 -0.23 37.87 -14.36
CA ARG A 7 0.04 38.90 -13.34
C ARG A 7 0.78 40.10 -13.95
N LYS A 8 0.27 41.30 -13.69
CA LYS A 8 0.92 42.59 -13.99
C LYS A 8 2.03 42.87 -12.97
N VAL A 9 3.16 43.42 -13.41
CA VAL A 9 4.34 43.66 -12.56
C VAL A 9 4.32 45.09 -12.01
N VAL A 10 4.14 45.23 -10.69
CA VAL A 10 4.14 46.51 -9.96
C VAL A 10 4.81 46.32 -8.58
N ASN A 11 5.60 47.29 -8.12
CA ASN A 11 6.26 47.31 -6.80
C ASN A 11 5.54 48.25 -5.82
N VAL A 12 5.33 47.82 -4.57
CA VAL A 12 4.88 48.64 -3.42
C VAL A 12 5.38 48.00 -2.10
N ASP A 13 5.73 48.82 -1.10
CA ASP A 13 6.12 48.42 0.27
C ASP A 13 5.42 49.32 1.34
N ALA A 14 4.86 48.78 2.44
CA ALA A 14 5.20 49.12 3.86
C ALA A 14 4.09 48.83 4.91
N GLU A 15 4.46 48.16 6.02
CA GLU A 15 3.57 47.70 7.13
C GLU A 15 3.11 48.80 8.15
N PRO A 16 2.45 48.47 9.31
CA PRO A 16 1.26 47.62 9.63
C PRO A 16 0.16 48.47 10.39
N LYS A 17 -0.81 48.07 11.25
CA LYS A 17 -1.14 46.93 12.15
C LYS A 17 -2.67 46.89 12.46
N GLY A 18 -3.28 45.71 12.70
CA GLY A 18 -4.64 45.59 13.29
C GLY A 18 -5.35 44.23 13.10
N LYS A 19 -6.38 43.91 13.92
CA LYS A 19 -7.21 42.69 13.81
C LYS A 19 -8.62 42.82 14.40
N LYS A 20 -9.64 42.38 13.65
CA LYS A 20 -10.88 41.71 14.11
C LYS A 20 -11.54 40.98 12.92
N ILE A 21 -12.57 40.16 13.15
CA ILE A 21 -13.22 39.33 12.12
C ILE A 21 -14.75 39.45 12.28
N CYS A 22 -15.45 39.75 11.19
CA CYS A 22 -16.88 39.55 10.95
C CYS A 22 -17.17 39.68 9.42
N GLU A 23 -18.40 39.41 9.01
CA GLU A 23 -18.76 39.06 7.62
C GLU A 23 -18.97 40.24 6.65
N THR A 24 -18.62 40.00 5.38
CA THR A 24 -18.91 40.76 4.14
C THR A 24 -19.38 42.22 4.26
N ASN A 25 -18.45 43.13 4.55
CA ASN A 25 -18.62 44.55 4.25
C ASN A 25 -18.50 44.78 2.72
N PRO A 26 -19.51 45.37 2.03
CA PRO A 26 -19.47 45.60 0.58
C PRO A 26 -18.28 46.43 0.08
N SER A 27 -17.77 47.33 0.92
CA SER A 27 -16.60 48.17 0.60
C SER A 27 -15.35 47.32 0.31
N VAL A 28 -15.06 46.35 1.18
CA VAL A 28 -13.90 45.44 1.07
C VAL A 28 -13.96 44.65 -0.23
N TYR A 29 -15.15 44.21 -0.62
CA TYR A 29 -15.33 43.41 -1.82
C TYR A 29 -15.12 44.24 -3.11
N ALA A 30 -15.46 45.53 -3.09
CA ALA A 30 -15.12 46.45 -4.17
C ALA A 30 -13.58 46.66 -4.27
N SER A 31 -12.88 46.84 -3.14
CA SER A 31 -11.42 46.93 -3.11
C SER A 31 -10.74 45.68 -3.64
N ILE A 32 -11.24 44.49 -3.32
CA ILE A 32 -10.73 43.21 -3.87
C ILE A 32 -10.91 43.14 -5.39
N ARG A 33 -12.07 43.50 -5.94
CA ARG A 33 -12.28 43.57 -7.40
C ARG A 33 -11.32 44.57 -8.08
N ALA A 34 -11.15 45.75 -7.49
CA ALA A 34 -10.25 46.79 -8.01
C ALA A 34 -8.78 46.33 -8.01
N TRP A 35 -8.34 45.68 -6.93
CA TRP A 35 -7.00 45.09 -6.85
C TRP A 35 -6.79 43.97 -7.89
N ILE A 36 -7.79 43.11 -8.12
CA ILE A 36 -7.74 42.08 -9.16
C ILE A 36 -7.54 42.71 -10.54
N LEU A 37 -8.34 43.71 -10.90
CA LEU A 37 -8.23 44.43 -12.19
C LEU A 37 -6.88 45.14 -12.36
N ALA A 38 -6.33 45.71 -11.27
CA ALA A 38 -5.03 46.37 -11.29
C ALA A 38 -3.86 45.39 -11.43
N ASN A 39 -3.97 44.17 -10.90
CA ASN A 39 -2.87 43.20 -10.80
C ASN A 39 -2.92 42.04 -11.78
N TYR A 40 -4.05 41.80 -12.46
CA TYR A 40 -4.22 40.68 -13.38
C TYR A 40 -4.92 41.07 -14.68
N GLU A 41 -4.72 40.26 -15.71
CA GLU A 41 -5.38 40.31 -17.03
C GLU A 41 -5.50 38.89 -17.60
N VAL A 42 -6.31 38.72 -18.65
CA VAL A 42 -6.45 37.43 -19.34
C VAL A 42 -5.36 37.31 -20.41
N GLU A 43 -4.63 36.19 -20.41
CA GLU A 43 -3.63 35.82 -21.42
C GLU A 43 -3.75 34.33 -21.72
N ASP A 44 -3.91 33.97 -23.00
CA ASP A 44 -4.07 32.58 -23.41
C ASP A 44 -2.85 31.73 -23.05
N GLY A 45 -3.07 30.71 -22.20
CA GLY A 45 -2.04 29.78 -21.73
C GLY A 45 -1.34 30.15 -20.40
N SER A 46 -1.56 31.33 -19.82
CA SER A 46 -0.95 31.72 -18.54
C SER A 46 -1.76 31.20 -17.34
N LEU A 47 -1.35 30.11 -16.69
CA LEU A 47 -2.04 29.56 -15.50
C LEU A 47 -1.57 30.23 -14.20
N ILE A 48 -2.51 30.53 -13.29
CA ILE A 48 -2.26 31.00 -11.92
C ILE A 48 -3.17 30.22 -10.97
N PHE A 49 -2.63 29.69 -9.87
CA PHE A 49 -3.40 28.92 -8.89
C PHE A 49 -4.05 29.84 -7.84
N ASN A 50 -5.15 29.38 -7.24
CA ASN A 50 -5.83 30.09 -6.15
C ASN A 50 -4.89 30.38 -4.96
N ASN A 51 -3.88 29.51 -4.72
CA ASN A 51 -2.88 29.72 -3.68
C ASN A 51 -1.94 30.90 -3.99
N ASP A 52 -1.49 31.05 -5.23
CA ASP A 52 -0.63 32.18 -5.65
C ASP A 52 -1.37 33.51 -5.53
N LEU A 53 -2.67 33.50 -5.88
CA LEU A 53 -3.59 34.62 -5.72
C LEU A 53 -3.79 35.00 -4.25
N VAL A 54 -4.00 34.02 -3.37
CA VAL A 54 -4.08 34.23 -1.91
C VAL A 54 -2.76 34.73 -1.34
N GLU A 55 -1.62 34.19 -1.75
CA GLU A 55 -0.31 34.64 -1.27
C GLU A 55 0.02 36.06 -1.77
N HIS A 56 -0.31 36.38 -3.02
CA HIS A 56 -0.14 37.73 -3.55
C HIS A 56 -1.07 38.74 -2.84
N ALA A 57 -2.33 38.40 -2.58
CA ALA A 57 -3.23 39.23 -1.77
C ALA A 57 -2.73 39.38 -0.31
N ARG A 58 -2.09 38.34 0.25
CA ARG A 58 -1.46 38.38 1.59
C ARG A 58 -0.17 39.21 1.63
N LYS A 59 0.50 39.40 0.48
CA LYS A 59 1.64 40.32 0.32
C LYS A 59 1.16 41.76 0.11
N ALA A 60 0.22 41.98 -0.81
CA ALA A 60 -0.41 43.29 -1.07
C ALA A 60 -1.42 43.74 0.01
N LYS A 61 -1.31 43.22 1.23
CA LYS A 61 -2.32 43.29 2.29
C LYS A 61 -2.62 44.73 2.74
N GLU A 62 -1.63 45.60 2.65
CA GLU A 62 -1.74 47.04 2.94
C GLU A 62 -2.80 47.73 2.08
N ASN A 63 -3.06 47.26 0.84
CA ASN A 63 -4.02 47.85 -0.08
C ASN A 63 -5.40 47.16 -0.09
N LEU A 64 -5.61 46.14 0.76
CA LEU A 64 -6.78 45.26 0.73
C LEU A 64 -7.56 45.18 2.05
N SER A 65 -6.99 45.64 3.17
CA SER A 65 -7.61 45.45 4.48
C SER A 65 -7.27 46.56 5.51
N ASP A 66 -7.66 47.80 5.24
CA ASP A 66 -7.55 48.92 6.20
C ASP A 66 -8.13 48.59 7.59
N GLU A 67 -9.23 47.82 7.64
CA GLU A 67 -9.91 47.43 8.88
C GLU A 67 -9.53 46.02 9.39
N GLY A 68 -8.49 45.39 8.82
CA GLY A 68 -7.89 44.15 9.34
C GLY A 68 -8.55 42.83 8.93
N TYR A 69 -9.40 42.82 7.90
CA TYR A 69 -10.01 41.62 7.31
C TYR A 69 -8.99 40.57 6.84
N THR A 70 -9.40 39.30 6.82
CA THR A 70 -8.63 38.20 6.20
C THR A 70 -9.26 37.78 4.88
N VAL A 71 -8.56 38.04 3.77
CA VAL A 71 -8.98 37.61 2.43
C VAL A 71 -8.77 36.09 2.30
N THR A 72 -9.83 35.34 2.03
CA THR A 72 -9.80 33.88 1.85
C THR A 72 -9.84 33.49 0.37
N ALA A 73 -9.46 32.25 0.07
CA ALA A 73 -9.52 31.68 -1.28
C ALA A 73 -10.95 31.77 -1.88
N ASN A 74 -11.99 31.53 -1.08
CA ASN A 74 -13.39 31.60 -1.54
C ASN A 74 -13.81 33.03 -1.90
N ILE A 75 -13.35 34.05 -1.17
CA ILE A 75 -13.65 35.46 -1.48
C ILE A 75 -12.94 35.88 -2.78
N LEU A 76 -11.65 35.55 -2.93
CA LEU A 76 -10.90 35.82 -4.16
C LEU A 76 -11.50 35.07 -5.36
N GLY A 77 -11.76 33.77 -5.23
CA GLY A 77 -12.36 32.95 -6.28
C GLY A 77 -13.77 33.39 -6.69
N LYS A 78 -14.51 34.07 -5.82
CA LYS A 78 -15.78 34.71 -6.19
C LYS A 78 -15.56 36.04 -6.91
N ALA A 79 -14.70 36.91 -6.39
CA ALA A 79 -14.38 38.19 -7.03
C ALA A 79 -13.72 38.02 -8.42
N LEU A 80 -12.86 37.01 -8.61
CA LEU A 80 -12.28 36.63 -9.90
C LEU A 80 -13.34 36.21 -10.92
N ARG A 81 -14.31 35.39 -10.50
CA ARG A 81 -15.46 34.99 -11.35
C ARG A 81 -16.32 36.17 -11.76
N GLU A 82 -16.48 37.17 -10.89
CA GLU A 82 -17.23 38.39 -11.21
C GLU A 82 -16.45 39.35 -12.13
N VAL A 83 -15.11 39.33 -12.08
CA VAL A 83 -14.25 40.21 -12.90
C VAL A 83 -13.90 39.59 -14.26
N PHE A 84 -13.69 38.27 -14.33
CA PHE A 84 -13.21 37.58 -15.54
C PHE A 84 -14.15 36.47 -16.06
N GLY A 85 -15.30 36.22 -15.41
CA GLY A 85 -16.33 35.30 -15.91
C GLY A 85 -15.82 33.88 -16.19
N ASP A 86 -16.17 33.36 -17.36
CA ASP A 86 -15.79 32.02 -17.84
C ASP A 86 -14.29 31.84 -18.14
N HIS A 87 -13.46 32.90 -18.07
CA HIS A 87 -11.99 32.80 -18.11
C HIS A 87 -11.39 32.31 -16.77
N THR A 88 -12.23 31.87 -15.82
CA THR A 88 -11.82 31.22 -14.58
C THR A 88 -12.26 29.75 -14.57
N ALA A 89 -11.38 28.86 -14.13
CA ALA A 89 -11.74 27.46 -13.92
C ALA A 89 -12.87 27.37 -12.88
N LYS A 90 -13.93 26.60 -13.19
CA LYS A 90 -15.10 26.49 -12.32
C LYS A 90 -14.76 25.65 -11.08
N ASN A 91 -14.32 26.32 -10.02
CA ASN A 91 -14.46 25.82 -8.65
C ASN A 91 -15.96 25.63 -8.38
N HIS A 92 -16.47 24.43 -8.64
CA HIS A 92 -17.83 24.06 -8.27
C HIS A 92 -18.03 24.16 -6.77
N SER A 93 -19.27 24.45 -6.36
CA SER A 93 -19.62 24.30 -4.95
C SER A 93 -19.54 22.83 -4.55
N PHE A 94 -19.07 22.55 -3.33
CA PHE A 94 -19.19 21.24 -2.70
C PHE A 94 -20.63 20.68 -2.79
N GLU A 95 -21.63 21.56 -2.66
CA GLU A 95 -23.03 21.19 -2.85
C GLU A 95 -23.37 20.89 -4.32
N GLU A 96 -22.84 21.64 -5.29
CA GLU A 96 -23.06 21.35 -6.72
C GLU A 96 -22.51 19.98 -7.11
N ASP A 97 -21.29 19.64 -6.66
CA ASP A 97 -20.68 18.35 -6.97
C ASP A 97 -21.34 17.18 -6.22
N TRP A 98 -21.88 17.41 -5.01
CA TRP A 98 -22.74 16.43 -4.34
C TRP A 98 -24.06 16.22 -5.10
N GLN A 99 -24.75 17.29 -5.50
CA GLN A 99 -26.02 17.20 -6.22
C GLN A 99 -25.84 16.60 -7.62
N LYS A 100 -24.70 16.80 -8.29
CA LYS A 100 -24.35 16.06 -9.52
C LYS A 100 -24.13 14.57 -9.26
N LEU A 101 -23.40 14.21 -8.20
CA LEU A 101 -23.12 12.82 -7.84
C LEU A 101 -24.40 12.06 -7.52
N VAL A 102 -25.32 12.67 -6.77
CA VAL A 102 -26.65 12.13 -6.50
C VAL A 102 -27.56 12.21 -7.73
N GLY A 103 -27.32 13.12 -8.67
CA GLY A 103 -28.05 13.25 -9.93
C GLY A 103 -27.69 12.21 -11.00
N ASP A 104 -26.49 11.64 -10.99
CA ASP A 104 -26.03 10.64 -11.98
C ASP A 104 -26.53 9.20 -11.67
N LEU A 105 -27.62 9.06 -10.88
CA LEU A 105 -28.31 7.80 -10.59
C LEU A 105 -28.69 7.06 -11.88
N ASP A 106 -29.41 7.75 -12.77
CA ASP A 106 -29.91 7.21 -14.04
C ASP A 106 -28.76 6.79 -15.00
N GLY A 107 -27.59 7.42 -14.86
CA GLY A 107 -26.40 7.11 -15.67
C GLY A 107 -25.77 5.76 -15.34
N ALA A 108 -25.95 5.24 -14.13
CA ALA A 108 -25.35 3.98 -13.69
C ALA A 108 -26.10 2.75 -14.20
N GLU A 109 -27.43 2.76 -14.20
CA GLU A 109 -28.25 1.60 -14.63
C GLU A 109 -28.05 1.26 -16.12
N LEU A 110 -27.67 2.24 -16.94
CA LEU A 110 -27.55 2.10 -18.38
C LEU A 110 -26.35 1.28 -18.88
N GLN A 111 -25.39 0.93 -18.02
CA GLN A 111 -24.23 0.07 -18.39
C GLN A 111 -24.43 -1.41 -18.02
N GLY A 112 -25.64 -1.92 -18.30
CA GLY A 112 -26.05 -3.31 -18.14
C GLY A 112 -25.38 -4.31 -19.10
N GLY A 113 -24.05 -4.36 -19.11
CA GLY A 113 -23.27 -5.41 -19.77
C GLY A 113 -23.40 -6.77 -19.09
N VAL A 114 -22.99 -7.83 -19.79
CA VAL A 114 -23.21 -9.25 -19.39
C VAL A 114 -22.56 -9.64 -18.04
N ASN A 115 -21.63 -8.84 -17.52
CA ASN A 115 -20.86 -9.09 -16.28
C ASN A 115 -21.25 -8.19 -15.10
N GLY A 116 -22.55 -8.00 -14.87
CA GLY A 116 -23.09 -7.30 -13.69
C GLY A 116 -22.77 -5.81 -13.67
N GLY A 117 -23.71 -5.00 -14.20
CA GLY A 117 -23.62 -3.54 -14.16
C GLY A 117 -23.61 -2.98 -12.72
N TRP A 118 -23.22 -1.72 -12.62
CA TRP A 118 -23.31 -0.97 -11.36
C TRP A 118 -24.76 -0.56 -11.08
N SER A 119 -25.11 -0.47 -9.79
CA SER A 119 -26.41 0.03 -9.31
C SER A 119 -26.15 1.09 -8.25
N ALA A 120 -26.76 2.25 -8.40
CA ALA A 120 -26.56 3.37 -7.48
C ALA A 120 -27.63 3.40 -6.38
N MET A 121 -27.26 3.75 -5.15
CA MET A 121 -28.19 3.86 -4.03
C MET A 121 -27.89 5.06 -3.11
N THR A 122 -28.94 5.79 -2.75
CA THR A 122 -28.93 6.76 -1.65
C THR A 122 -29.32 6.04 -0.36
N ASN A 123 -28.46 6.04 0.66
CA ASN A 123 -28.81 5.51 1.98
C ASN A 123 -29.46 6.60 2.86
N ASN A 124 -28.95 7.85 2.75
CA ASN A 124 -29.50 9.08 3.34
C ASN A 124 -29.00 10.28 2.52
N ASP A 125 -29.52 11.49 2.77
CA ASP A 125 -29.07 12.78 2.18
C ASP A 125 -27.55 13.05 2.32
N VAL A 126 -26.89 12.32 3.23
CA VAL A 126 -25.47 12.45 3.60
C VAL A 126 -24.60 11.32 3.01
N SER A 127 -25.19 10.25 2.46
CA SER A 127 -24.42 9.08 2.00
C SER A 127 -25.02 8.40 0.77
N PHE A 128 -24.16 8.21 -0.23
CA PHE A 128 -24.48 7.69 -1.56
C PHE A 128 -23.48 6.58 -1.90
N SER A 129 -23.93 5.47 -2.49
CA SER A 129 -23.07 4.34 -2.83
C SER A 129 -23.34 3.81 -4.23
N TYR A 130 -22.29 3.55 -5.01
CA TYR A 130 -22.39 2.67 -6.18
C TYR A 130 -22.06 1.23 -5.74
N LEU A 131 -22.96 0.30 -6.05
CA LEU A 131 -22.80 -1.14 -5.82
C LEU A 131 -22.53 -1.89 -7.10
N ARG A 132 -21.71 -2.94 -7.05
CA ARG A 132 -21.59 -3.96 -8.09
C ARG A 132 -21.58 -5.36 -7.50
N PHE A 133 -22.35 -6.27 -8.08
CA PHE A 133 -22.37 -7.67 -7.70
C PHE A 133 -21.37 -8.45 -8.56
N GLY A 134 -20.26 -8.89 -7.94
CA GLY A 134 -19.22 -9.66 -8.62
C GLY A 134 -19.67 -11.07 -9.00
N ASN A 135 -18.92 -11.69 -9.92
CA ASN A 135 -19.20 -13.04 -10.44
C ASN A 135 -18.84 -14.17 -9.45
N GLN A 136 -18.17 -13.86 -8.34
CA GLN A 136 -17.81 -14.82 -7.29
C GLN A 136 -18.88 -14.87 -6.18
N THR A 137 -19.05 -16.02 -5.53
CA THR A 137 -19.74 -16.08 -4.23
C THR A 137 -18.77 -16.48 -3.12
N PHE A 138 -18.87 -15.80 -1.98
CA PHE A 138 -18.13 -16.09 -0.76
C PHE A 138 -19.14 -16.59 0.29
N ASN A 139 -18.94 -17.79 0.84
CA ASN A 139 -19.81 -18.38 1.86
C ASN A 139 -21.31 -18.38 1.47
N ASN A 140 -21.61 -18.69 0.21
CA ASN A 140 -22.94 -18.66 -0.43
C ASN A 140 -23.58 -17.25 -0.61
N GLN A 141 -22.88 -16.17 -0.26
CA GLN A 141 -23.28 -14.79 -0.57
C GLN A 141 -22.54 -14.28 -1.81
N LYS A 142 -23.16 -13.47 -2.67
CA LYS A 142 -22.42 -12.83 -3.78
C LYS A 142 -21.33 -11.90 -3.25
N ALA A 143 -20.22 -11.81 -3.98
CA ALA A 143 -19.26 -10.73 -3.81
C ALA A 143 -19.97 -9.39 -4.11
N VAL A 144 -19.78 -8.40 -3.24
CA VAL A 144 -20.28 -7.04 -3.44
C VAL A 144 -19.11 -6.09 -3.38
N ILE A 145 -18.99 -5.25 -4.41
CA ILE A 145 -18.14 -4.06 -4.42
C ILE A 145 -19.04 -2.87 -4.09
N GLU A 146 -18.63 -2.04 -3.14
CA GLU A 146 -19.29 -0.77 -2.82
C GLU A 146 -18.26 0.36 -2.93
N ILE A 147 -18.60 1.41 -3.67
CA ILE A 147 -17.89 2.70 -3.66
C ILE A 147 -18.83 3.70 -2.99
N LYS A 148 -18.61 3.95 -1.69
CA LYS A 148 -19.39 4.85 -0.85
C LYS A 148 -18.79 6.25 -0.87
N PHE A 149 -19.65 7.25 -1.03
CA PHE A 149 -19.37 8.67 -0.89
C PHE A 149 -20.17 9.24 0.29
N GLU A 150 -19.53 10.09 1.09
CA GLU A 150 -20.11 10.62 2.32
C GLU A 150 -19.88 12.13 2.44
N LYS A 151 -20.97 12.86 2.68
CA LYS A 151 -21.04 14.32 2.61
C LYS A 151 -20.56 14.95 3.93
N ASN A 152 -19.29 15.31 4.00
CA ASN A 152 -18.71 15.94 5.18
C ASN A 152 -18.91 17.47 5.13
N VAL A 153 -20.03 17.91 5.69
CA VAL A 153 -20.47 19.32 5.74
C VAL A 153 -19.54 20.22 6.57
N LYS A 154 -18.74 19.68 7.48
CA LYS A 154 -17.82 20.48 8.32
C LYS A 154 -16.55 20.89 7.58
N ASP A 155 -16.07 20.00 6.73
CA ASP A 155 -14.81 20.14 6.00
C ASP A 155 -15.04 20.50 4.50
N GLU A 156 -16.29 20.82 4.13
CA GLU A 156 -16.75 21.11 2.75
C GLU A 156 -16.27 20.08 1.69
N LYS A 157 -16.25 18.79 2.05
CA LYS A 157 -15.68 17.72 1.20
C LYS A 157 -16.55 16.47 1.10
N ILE A 158 -16.37 15.73 0.01
CA ILE A 158 -16.97 14.41 -0.20
C ILE A 158 -15.91 13.36 0.14
N ASP A 159 -16.02 12.78 1.33
CA ASP A 159 -15.18 11.64 1.74
C ASP A 159 -15.57 10.39 0.95
N THR A 160 -14.62 9.49 0.67
CA THR A 160 -14.86 8.29 -0.15
C THR A 160 -14.27 7.05 0.51
N ALA A 161 -15.01 5.94 0.46
CA ALA A 161 -14.59 4.64 0.97
C ALA A 161 -14.94 3.54 -0.04
N ILE A 162 -14.08 2.54 -0.16
CA ILE A 162 -14.30 1.39 -1.05
C ILE A 162 -14.35 0.13 -0.20
N ILE A 163 -15.36 -0.72 -0.40
CA ILE A 163 -15.61 -1.93 0.39
C ILE A 163 -15.75 -3.11 -0.57
N TYR A 164 -15.08 -4.23 -0.27
CA TYR A 164 -15.15 -5.46 -1.07
C TYR A 164 -15.49 -6.68 -0.20
N HIS A 165 -16.74 -7.09 -0.24
CA HIS A 165 -17.32 -8.17 0.55
C HIS A 165 -16.88 -8.09 2.02
N GLU A 166 -17.52 -7.17 2.76
CA GLU A 166 -17.30 -6.83 4.18
C GLU A 166 -15.90 -6.29 4.54
N ARG A 167 -14.99 -6.11 3.58
CA ARG A 167 -13.64 -5.57 3.81
C ARG A 167 -13.53 -4.16 3.28
N VAL A 168 -13.48 -3.19 4.18
CA VAL A 168 -13.17 -1.79 3.87
C VAL A 168 -11.68 -1.68 3.48
N ILE A 169 -11.40 -1.07 2.34
CA ILE A 169 -10.04 -0.75 1.90
C ILE A 169 -9.48 0.38 2.78
N PRO A 170 -8.22 0.33 3.25
CA PRO A 170 -7.65 1.38 4.10
C PRO A 170 -7.73 2.76 3.46
N SER A 171 -8.10 3.77 4.25
CA SER A 171 -8.24 5.15 3.76
C SER A 171 -6.94 5.72 3.18
N GLU A 172 -5.78 5.26 3.63
CA GLU A 172 -4.49 5.56 3.00
C GLU A 172 -4.38 5.05 1.55
N ASP A 173 -4.84 3.83 1.29
CA ASP A 173 -4.82 3.23 -0.06
C ASP A 173 -5.85 3.94 -0.97
N VAL A 174 -7.04 4.27 -0.46
CA VAL A 174 -8.04 5.09 -1.19
C VAL A 174 -7.47 6.47 -1.50
N ALA A 175 -6.95 7.20 -0.51
CA ALA A 175 -6.39 8.54 -0.68
C ALA A 175 -5.17 8.57 -1.62
N ASN A 176 -4.46 7.45 -1.79
CA ASN A 176 -3.41 7.34 -2.80
C ASN A 176 -3.97 7.24 -4.23
N ILE A 177 -5.11 6.55 -4.43
CA ILE A 177 -5.83 6.56 -5.71
C ILE A 177 -6.40 7.96 -5.98
N GLU A 178 -6.99 8.61 -4.99
CA GLU A 178 -7.59 9.94 -5.11
C GLU A 178 -6.59 11.04 -5.49
N LYS A 179 -5.31 10.93 -5.10
CA LYS A 179 -4.25 11.87 -5.54
C LYS A 179 -4.09 11.91 -7.06
N HIS A 180 -4.44 10.84 -7.76
CA HIS A 180 -4.42 10.78 -9.23
C HIS A 180 -5.73 11.31 -9.86
N LEU A 181 -6.75 11.61 -9.05
CA LEU A 181 -8.08 12.09 -9.44
C LEU A 181 -8.38 13.49 -8.85
N SER A 182 -7.39 14.16 -8.24
CA SER A 182 -7.58 15.31 -7.35
C SER A 182 -8.04 16.62 -8.02
N ASN A 183 -8.09 16.65 -9.36
CA ASN A 183 -8.55 17.80 -10.15
C ASN A 183 -9.90 17.54 -10.84
N GLU A 184 -10.60 16.45 -10.50
CA GLU A 184 -11.77 15.95 -11.23
C GLU A 184 -13.06 16.06 -10.41
N LEU A 185 -14.20 16.15 -11.11
CA LEU A 185 -15.52 16.22 -10.47
C LEU A 185 -15.82 14.90 -9.74
N ALA A 186 -16.62 14.96 -8.66
CA ALA A 186 -17.00 13.77 -7.90
C ALA A 186 -17.60 12.65 -8.76
N VAL A 187 -18.37 13.01 -9.80
CA VAL A 187 -18.94 12.09 -10.80
C VAL A 187 -17.86 11.39 -11.63
N ASP A 188 -16.88 12.13 -12.17
CA ASP A 188 -15.83 11.55 -13.01
C ASP A 188 -14.83 10.72 -12.18
N LYS A 189 -14.54 11.19 -10.95
CA LYS A 189 -13.84 10.41 -9.91
C LYS A 189 -14.56 9.09 -9.64
N ALA A 190 -15.88 9.10 -9.45
CA ALA A 190 -16.66 7.89 -9.23
C ALA A 190 -16.62 6.95 -10.45
N ARG A 191 -16.82 7.46 -11.67
CA ARG A 191 -16.75 6.67 -12.90
C ARG A 191 -15.40 6.00 -13.10
N LYS A 192 -14.29 6.65 -12.72
CA LYS A 192 -12.95 6.05 -12.76
C LYS A 192 -12.69 5.05 -11.65
N LEU A 193 -13.24 5.26 -10.46
CA LEU A 193 -13.20 4.25 -9.38
C LEU A 193 -14.03 3.01 -9.75
N MET A 194 -15.17 3.18 -10.44
CA MET A 194 -15.94 2.07 -11.01
C MET A 194 -15.10 1.29 -12.03
N GLN A 195 -14.51 1.98 -13.02
CA GLN A 195 -13.63 1.36 -14.02
C GLN A 195 -12.42 0.62 -13.43
N LEU A 196 -11.79 1.16 -12.38
CA LEU A 196 -10.69 0.51 -11.65
C LEU A 196 -11.12 -0.79 -10.95
N MET A 197 -12.41 -0.89 -10.61
CA MET A 197 -13.05 -2.02 -9.93
C MET A 197 -13.92 -2.88 -10.87
N ASP A 198 -13.96 -2.58 -12.17
CA ASP A 198 -14.61 -3.43 -13.17
C ASP A 198 -13.78 -4.70 -13.43
N ASP A 199 -12.44 -4.55 -13.42
CA ASP A 199 -11.47 -5.63 -13.52
C ASP A 199 -11.12 -6.25 -12.15
N ASP A 200 -11.66 -7.45 -11.88
CA ASP A 200 -11.34 -8.29 -10.70
C ASP A 200 -9.83 -8.62 -10.56
N SER A 201 -8.99 -8.34 -11.57
CA SER A 201 -7.53 -8.56 -11.53
C SER A 201 -6.82 -7.75 -10.45
N ASN A 202 -7.36 -6.56 -10.12
CA ASN A 202 -6.82 -5.69 -9.08
C ASN A 202 -7.17 -6.15 -7.66
N ILE A 203 -8.01 -7.20 -7.54
CA ILE A 203 -8.55 -7.69 -6.28
C ILE A 203 -7.82 -8.96 -5.85
N CYS A 204 -7.30 -8.95 -4.61
CA CYS A 204 -6.67 -10.09 -3.96
C CYS A 204 -7.65 -11.27 -3.87
N GLN A 205 -7.33 -12.36 -4.56
CA GLN A 205 -8.17 -13.55 -4.73
C GLN A 205 -8.12 -14.51 -3.53
N GLY A 206 -7.14 -14.33 -2.63
CA GLY A 206 -6.86 -15.23 -1.50
C GLY A 206 -6.02 -16.44 -1.91
N ASN A 207 -5.40 -17.09 -0.92
CA ASN A 207 -4.65 -18.33 -1.18
C ASN A 207 -5.63 -19.50 -1.22
N GLN A 208 -5.57 -20.35 -2.25
CA GLN A 208 -6.30 -21.62 -2.25
C GLN A 208 -5.81 -22.51 -1.10
N LEU A 209 -6.70 -23.30 -0.51
CA LEU A 209 -6.37 -24.22 0.58
C LEU A 209 -6.51 -25.67 0.11
N GLU A 210 -5.47 -26.47 0.34
CA GLU A 210 -5.51 -27.93 0.17
C GLU A 210 -6.14 -28.59 1.41
N GLU A 211 -6.77 -29.76 1.26
CA GLU A 211 -7.56 -30.39 2.33
C GLU A 211 -6.73 -30.72 3.59
N ASP A 212 -5.42 -30.92 3.47
CA ASP A 212 -4.50 -31.21 4.58
C ASP A 212 -4.05 -29.95 5.36
N GLU A 213 -4.38 -28.74 4.89
CA GLU A 213 -3.90 -27.48 5.47
C GLU A 213 -4.85 -26.83 6.50
N PHE A 214 -6.03 -27.42 6.75
CA PHE A 214 -7.08 -26.88 7.62
C PHE A 214 -6.59 -26.37 8.99
N ASP A 215 -5.79 -27.16 9.72
CA ASP A 215 -5.24 -26.78 11.04
C ASP A 215 -4.35 -25.53 10.98
N LEU A 216 -3.61 -25.37 9.88
CA LEU A 216 -2.57 -24.38 9.76
C LEU A 216 -3.17 -22.96 9.70
N CYS A 217 -4.40 -22.83 9.16
CA CYS A 217 -5.16 -21.58 9.08
C CYS A 217 -5.58 -21.04 10.44
N GLN A 218 -6.12 -21.91 11.31
CA GLN A 218 -6.63 -21.51 12.64
C GLN A 218 -5.48 -20.91 13.49
N LEU A 219 -4.30 -21.50 13.36
CA LEU A 219 -3.07 -21.07 14.03
C LEU A 219 -2.39 -19.85 13.36
N ALA A 220 -3.03 -19.17 12.41
CA ALA A 220 -2.42 -18.11 11.60
C ALA A 220 -3.19 -16.77 11.58
N GLY A 221 -4.31 -16.65 12.31
CA GLY A 221 -5.13 -15.42 12.31
C GLY A 221 -5.82 -15.16 10.96
N ALA A 222 -6.06 -16.21 10.18
CA ALA A 222 -6.57 -16.11 8.82
C ALA A 222 -8.10 -16.24 8.74
N ARG A 223 -8.73 -15.53 7.80
CA ARG A 223 -10.15 -15.71 7.46
C ARG A 223 -10.28 -16.73 6.33
N ARG A 224 -11.12 -17.75 6.54
CA ARG A 224 -11.45 -18.80 5.55
C ARG A 224 -12.80 -18.48 4.92
N HIS A 225 -12.86 -18.51 3.59
CA HIS A 225 -14.10 -18.36 2.83
C HIS A 225 -14.20 -19.51 1.81
N ARG A 226 -15.40 -20.07 1.65
CA ARG A 226 -15.71 -20.92 0.50
C ARG A 226 -16.02 -20.01 -0.69
N VAL A 227 -15.29 -20.18 -1.79
CA VAL A 227 -15.40 -19.37 -3.00
C VAL A 227 -15.97 -20.24 -4.11
N LEU A 228 -17.16 -19.90 -4.60
CA LEU A 228 -17.66 -20.46 -5.86
C LEU A 228 -17.10 -19.60 -7.00
N ASN A 229 -16.34 -20.21 -7.88
CA ASN A 229 -15.81 -19.55 -9.08
C ASN A 229 -16.84 -19.58 -10.22
N ALA A 230 -16.60 -18.82 -11.31
CA ALA A 230 -17.52 -18.71 -12.44
C ALA A 230 -17.78 -20.04 -13.19
N THR A 231 -16.94 -21.06 -13.01
CA THR A 231 -17.16 -22.43 -13.55
C THR A 231 -17.98 -23.32 -12.63
N GLY A 232 -18.50 -22.79 -11.52
CA GLY A 232 -19.30 -23.54 -10.54
C GLY A 232 -18.49 -24.44 -9.60
N VAL A 233 -17.15 -24.35 -9.63
CA VAL A 233 -16.29 -25.11 -8.72
C VAL A 233 -16.18 -24.36 -7.39
N SER A 234 -16.36 -25.08 -6.29
CA SER A 234 -16.25 -24.58 -4.91
C SER A 234 -14.84 -24.83 -4.39
N GLU A 235 -14.03 -23.78 -4.34
CA GLU A 235 -12.71 -23.79 -3.71
C GLU A 235 -12.81 -23.27 -2.27
N GLU A 236 -12.00 -23.77 -1.34
CA GLU A 236 -11.78 -23.05 -0.08
C GLU A 236 -10.56 -22.15 -0.20
N ARG A 237 -10.73 -20.86 0.12
CA ARG A 237 -9.67 -19.84 0.04
C ARG A 237 -9.49 -19.11 1.36
N VAL A 238 -8.26 -18.66 1.58
CA VAL A 238 -7.78 -18.15 2.86
C VAL A 238 -7.11 -16.79 2.68
N PHE A 239 -7.51 -15.86 3.53
CA PHE A 239 -7.08 -14.47 3.52
C PHE A 239 -6.42 -14.11 4.84
N SER A 240 -5.43 -13.21 4.82
CA SER A 240 -4.98 -12.55 6.05
C SER A 240 -6.12 -11.74 6.66
N SER A 241 -6.19 -11.65 7.99
CA SER A 241 -7.01 -10.65 8.69
C SER A 241 -6.68 -9.22 8.23
N GLU A 242 -5.44 -8.98 7.82
CA GLU A 242 -4.91 -7.71 7.29
C GLU A 242 -4.83 -7.71 5.75
N CYS A 243 -5.76 -8.39 5.07
CA CYS A 243 -5.82 -8.38 3.61
C CYS A 243 -6.12 -6.96 3.08
N LYS A 244 -5.15 -6.36 2.35
CA LYS A 244 -5.29 -5.03 1.73
C LYS A 244 -6.42 -4.89 0.68
N VAL A 245 -7.09 -5.99 0.32
CA VAL A 245 -8.05 -6.12 -0.79
C VAL A 245 -7.42 -5.79 -2.15
N LEU A 246 -7.05 -4.55 -2.41
CA LEU A 246 -6.41 -4.14 -3.66
C LEU A 246 -4.97 -4.69 -3.75
N THR A 247 -4.54 -4.98 -4.97
CA THR A 247 -3.18 -5.45 -5.26
C THR A 247 -2.70 -5.00 -6.63
N ASN A 248 -1.55 -4.33 -6.67
CA ASN A 248 -0.90 -3.87 -7.90
C ASN A 248 -0.14 -5.02 -8.62
N PHE A 249 -0.22 -6.25 -8.12
CA PHE A 249 0.46 -7.41 -8.69
C PHE A 249 -0.51 -8.23 -9.53
N ALA A 250 -0.24 -8.31 -10.83
CA ALA A 250 -0.82 -9.30 -11.74
C ALA A 250 -0.32 -10.71 -11.32
N GLY A 251 -0.93 -11.24 -10.27
CA GLY A 251 -0.43 -12.39 -9.50
C GLY A 251 -1.25 -12.68 -8.24
N THR A 252 -2.54 -12.36 -8.26
CA THR A 252 -3.65 -12.81 -7.38
C THR A 252 -3.56 -12.61 -5.86
N LEU A 253 -2.40 -12.30 -5.27
CA LEU A 253 -2.21 -12.16 -3.82
C LEU A 253 -1.63 -10.79 -3.42
N CYS A 254 -2.32 -10.07 -2.54
CA CYS A 254 -1.71 -8.92 -1.85
C CYS A 254 -0.59 -9.38 -0.90
N SER A 255 0.34 -8.49 -0.57
CA SER A 255 1.56 -8.79 0.20
C SER A 255 1.30 -9.50 1.54
N LYS A 256 0.22 -9.13 2.25
CA LYS A 256 -0.18 -9.74 3.53
C LYS A 256 -0.69 -11.18 3.35
N CYS A 257 -1.48 -11.46 2.30
CA CYS A 257 -1.90 -12.82 1.96
C CYS A 257 -0.72 -13.66 1.42
N GLN A 258 0.22 -13.06 0.68
CA GLN A 258 1.44 -13.74 0.23
C GLN A 258 2.38 -14.10 1.41
N GLN A 259 2.50 -13.23 2.42
CA GLN A 259 3.22 -13.55 3.67
C GLN A 259 2.56 -14.70 4.43
N LEU A 260 1.22 -14.71 4.51
CA LEU A 260 0.47 -15.82 5.09
C LEU A 260 0.74 -17.13 4.35
N ALA A 261 0.60 -17.17 3.02
CA ALA A 261 0.89 -18.34 2.19
C ALA A 261 2.31 -18.88 2.39
N ARG A 262 3.32 -18.00 2.41
CA ARG A 262 4.72 -18.37 2.70
C ARG A 262 4.89 -18.97 4.10
N ASN A 263 4.12 -18.51 5.09
CA ASN A 263 4.15 -19.06 6.45
C ASN A 263 3.40 -20.40 6.56
N MET A 264 2.31 -20.59 5.81
CA MET A 264 1.58 -21.86 5.68
C MET A 264 2.49 -22.94 5.08
N CYS A 265 3.08 -22.67 3.91
CA CYS A 265 4.04 -23.56 3.23
C CYS A 265 5.23 -23.92 4.14
N LYS A 266 5.83 -22.95 4.86
CA LYS A 266 6.89 -23.21 5.85
C LYS A 266 6.44 -24.10 7.01
N ARG A 267 5.16 -24.07 7.42
CA ARG A 267 4.60 -24.98 8.44
C ARG A 267 4.32 -26.37 7.87
N LYS A 268 3.79 -26.48 6.65
CA LYS A 268 3.57 -27.75 5.94
C LYS A 268 4.88 -28.51 5.72
N LYS A 269 5.92 -27.84 5.21
CA LYS A 269 7.26 -28.43 5.07
C LYS A 269 7.83 -28.96 6.39
N ARG A 270 7.72 -28.19 7.49
CA ARG A 270 8.14 -28.67 8.83
C ARG A 270 7.33 -29.88 9.30
N ARG A 271 6.01 -29.91 9.10
CA ARG A 271 5.17 -31.08 9.43
C ARG A 271 5.62 -32.32 8.64
N GLN A 272 5.93 -32.17 7.35
CA GLN A 272 6.41 -33.27 6.50
C GLN A 272 7.81 -33.77 6.95
N GLU A 273 8.73 -32.85 7.26
CA GLU A 273 10.05 -33.18 7.84
C GLU A 273 9.93 -33.89 9.21
N GLU A 274 8.96 -33.49 10.05
CA GLU A 274 8.65 -34.10 11.35
C GLU A 274 7.91 -35.45 11.27
N VAL A 275 7.41 -35.85 10.09
CA VAL A 275 6.86 -37.20 9.84
C VAL A 275 7.95 -38.15 9.34
N GLY A 276 8.95 -37.64 8.59
CA GLY A 276 10.07 -38.43 8.09
C GLY A 276 11.21 -38.66 9.10
N MET A 277 11.35 -37.82 10.11
CA MET A 277 12.29 -38.04 11.22
C MET A 277 11.57 -38.42 12.50
N GLU A 278 12.05 -39.43 13.22
CA GLU A 278 11.71 -39.62 14.63
C GLU A 278 11.82 -38.28 15.35
N ARG A 279 10.72 -37.83 15.97
CA ARG A 279 10.63 -36.49 16.54
C ARG A 279 11.82 -36.26 17.46
N LYS A 280 12.74 -35.38 17.04
CA LYS A 280 13.66 -34.67 17.95
C LYS A 280 12.84 -33.68 18.77
N ILE A 281 12.01 -34.24 19.65
CA ILE A 281 11.39 -33.55 20.76
C ILE A 281 12.53 -32.77 21.40
N LYS A 282 12.45 -31.43 21.35
CA LYS A 282 13.36 -30.56 22.11
C LYS A 282 12.97 -30.68 23.57
N SER A 283 13.28 -31.85 24.13
CA SER A 283 12.90 -32.31 25.46
C SER A 283 13.35 -31.25 26.44
N ASN A 284 12.41 -30.52 27.03
CA ASN A 284 12.75 -29.56 28.06
C ASN A 284 13.43 -30.34 29.18
N HIS A 285 14.75 -30.15 29.35
CA HIS A 285 15.62 -31.07 30.09
C HIS A 285 15.21 -31.20 31.57
N ARG A 286 14.36 -30.29 32.05
CA ARG A 286 13.63 -30.30 33.32
C ARG A 286 12.95 -31.63 33.69
N TYR A 287 12.64 -32.49 32.72
CA TYR A 287 11.98 -33.79 32.95
C TYR A 287 12.89 -35.01 32.73
N MET A 288 14.19 -34.83 32.45
CA MET A 288 15.13 -35.95 32.32
C MET A 288 15.61 -36.42 33.70
N SER A 289 15.76 -37.74 33.88
CA SER A 289 16.37 -38.28 35.10
C SER A 289 17.87 -37.96 35.17
N ARG A 290 18.48 -38.07 36.36
CA ARG A 290 19.92 -37.83 36.57
C ARG A 290 20.77 -38.75 35.69
N GLU A 291 20.35 -40.00 35.56
CA GLU A 291 20.99 -41.06 34.76
C GLU A 291 20.90 -40.73 33.27
N GLN A 292 19.73 -40.28 32.79
CA GLN A 292 19.53 -39.86 31.41
C GLN A 292 20.35 -38.61 31.04
N ILE A 293 20.56 -37.69 31.99
CA ILE A 293 21.43 -36.51 31.82
C ILE A 293 22.89 -36.95 31.72
N LEU A 294 23.35 -37.84 32.61
CA LEU A 294 24.71 -38.41 32.56
C LEU A 294 24.97 -39.15 31.25
N LEU A 295 24.03 -39.98 30.77
CA LEU A 295 24.13 -40.66 29.48
C LEU A 295 24.24 -39.69 28.30
N LYS A 296 23.49 -38.57 28.31
CA LYS A 296 23.66 -37.50 27.30
C LYS A 296 25.04 -36.83 27.40
N LEU A 297 25.53 -36.56 28.61
CA LEU A 297 26.85 -35.94 28.83
C LEU A 297 27.98 -36.85 28.32
N ASP A 298 27.96 -38.15 28.63
CA ASP A 298 28.95 -39.10 28.13
C ASP A 298 28.87 -39.31 26.62
N ALA A 299 27.68 -39.36 26.03
CA ALA A 299 27.53 -39.40 24.58
C ALA A 299 28.10 -38.14 23.90
N THR A 300 27.92 -36.97 24.52
CA THR A 300 28.46 -35.69 24.03
C THR A 300 29.98 -35.65 24.19
N LYS A 301 30.52 -36.09 25.33
CA LYS A 301 31.95 -36.21 25.61
C LYS A 301 32.66 -37.17 24.65
N LYS A 302 32.03 -38.32 24.35
CA LYS A 302 32.52 -39.29 23.35
C LYS A 302 32.56 -38.68 21.94
N LYS A 303 31.53 -37.92 21.53
CA LYS A 303 31.55 -37.19 20.25
C LYS A 303 32.64 -36.14 20.18
N TYR A 304 32.80 -35.31 21.22
CA TYR A 304 33.86 -34.31 21.30
C TYR A 304 35.26 -34.94 21.22
N LEU A 305 35.50 -36.05 21.94
CA LEU A 305 36.79 -36.77 21.87
C LEU A 305 37.04 -37.42 20.50
N ALA A 306 35.99 -37.92 19.82
CA ALA A 306 36.11 -38.45 18.47
C ALA A 306 36.38 -37.34 17.43
N GLU A 307 35.78 -36.16 17.60
CA GLU A 307 36.05 -35.00 16.75
C GLU A 307 37.46 -34.44 17.00
N LYS A 308 37.90 -34.34 18.26
CA LYS A 308 39.27 -33.94 18.61
C LYS A 308 40.30 -34.85 17.94
N ARG A 309 40.11 -36.18 18.01
CA ARG A 309 40.98 -37.16 17.33
C ARG A 309 40.97 -37.05 15.81
N LYS A 310 39.85 -36.65 15.19
CA LYS A 310 39.82 -36.37 13.76
C LYS A 310 40.63 -35.12 13.40
N ARG A 311 40.52 -34.05 14.20
CA ARG A 311 41.34 -32.84 14.03
C ARG A 311 42.81 -33.12 14.26
N GLU A 312 43.16 -33.82 15.34
CA GLU A 312 44.54 -34.25 15.66
C GLU A 312 45.15 -35.07 14.50
N LYS A 313 44.42 -36.04 13.94
CA LYS A 313 44.89 -36.81 12.77
C LYS A 313 45.07 -35.94 11.52
N VAL A 314 44.17 -34.97 11.28
CA VAL A 314 44.33 -34.02 10.16
C VAL A 314 45.52 -33.08 10.40
N GLU A 315 45.76 -32.65 11.63
CA GLU A 315 46.92 -31.82 12.01
C GLU A 315 48.25 -32.59 11.93
N GLU A 316 48.25 -33.91 12.17
CA GLU A 316 49.40 -34.80 11.93
C GLU A 316 49.64 -35.07 10.43
N GLU A 317 48.59 -35.07 9.61
CA GLU A 317 48.66 -35.26 8.15
C GLU A 317 48.76 -33.94 7.37
N MET A 318 48.78 -32.79 8.05
CA MET A 318 48.97 -31.47 7.44
C MET A 318 50.43 -31.28 7.03
N LEU A 319 50.65 -31.20 5.71
CA LEU A 319 51.88 -30.63 5.16
C LEU A 319 51.98 -29.14 5.53
N GLU A 320 53.14 -28.72 6.02
CA GLU A 320 53.55 -27.33 6.01
C GLU A 320 53.88 -26.94 4.56
N MET A 321 53.27 -25.86 4.07
CA MET A 321 53.41 -25.37 2.70
C MET A 321 53.57 -23.84 2.74
N GLU A 322 54.22 -23.26 1.72
CA GLU A 322 54.45 -21.82 1.70
C GLU A 322 53.18 -21.04 1.31
N GLU A 323 53.12 -19.73 1.61
CA GLU A 323 51.91 -18.95 1.33
C GLU A 323 51.58 -18.87 -0.18
N GLU A 324 52.60 -19.00 -1.03
CA GLU A 324 52.46 -19.07 -2.50
C GLU A 324 51.83 -20.40 -2.95
N ASP A 325 52.30 -21.55 -2.45
CA ASP A 325 51.67 -22.87 -2.69
C ASP A 325 50.19 -22.87 -2.26
N HIS A 326 49.89 -22.26 -1.11
CA HIS A 326 48.53 -22.13 -0.60
C HIS A 326 47.62 -21.30 -1.50
N PHE A 327 48.16 -20.30 -2.20
CA PHE A 327 47.41 -19.50 -3.16
C PHE A 327 47.12 -20.30 -4.44
N ASP A 328 48.13 -20.97 -4.99
CA ASP A 328 47.98 -21.74 -6.24
C ASP A 328 47.09 -22.98 -6.06
N LEU A 329 47.22 -23.72 -4.95
CA LEU A 329 46.29 -24.81 -4.61
C LEU A 329 44.85 -24.33 -4.49
N LYS A 330 44.63 -23.14 -3.92
CA LYS A 330 43.30 -22.54 -3.78
C LYS A 330 42.71 -22.10 -5.11
N GLU A 331 43.52 -21.58 -6.03
CA GLU A 331 43.11 -21.17 -7.36
C GLU A 331 42.94 -22.36 -8.34
N MET A 332 43.65 -23.48 -8.11
CA MET A 332 43.39 -24.76 -8.77
C MET A 332 42.08 -25.40 -8.27
N MET A 333 41.89 -25.53 -6.95
CA MET A 333 40.67 -26.09 -6.34
C MET A 333 39.41 -25.23 -6.56
N ARG A 334 39.55 -24.01 -7.08
CA ARG A 334 38.43 -23.16 -7.56
C ARG A 334 37.97 -23.51 -8.99
N LYS A 335 38.80 -24.24 -9.76
CA LYS A 335 38.56 -24.57 -11.18
C LYS A 335 38.21 -26.04 -11.42
N VAL A 336 38.50 -26.92 -10.46
CA VAL A 336 38.06 -28.32 -10.48
C VAL A 336 36.60 -28.39 -10.04
N ASP A 337 35.77 -29.17 -10.74
CA ASP A 337 34.39 -29.35 -10.34
C ASP A 337 34.28 -30.30 -9.14
N LYS A 338 33.34 -30.03 -8.23
CA LYS A 338 33.34 -30.68 -6.91
C LYS A 338 32.92 -32.16 -6.94
N GLU A 339 32.31 -32.59 -8.03
CA GLU A 339 31.85 -33.97 -8.22
C GLU A 339 32.98 -34.92 -8.67
N ASP A 340 34.09 -34.38 -9.19
CA ASP A 340 35.28 -35.14 -9.60
C ASP A 340 36.30 -35.37 -8.47
N VAL A 341 36.11 -34.75 -7.30
CA VAL A 341 37.06 -34.82 -6.17
C VAL A 341 36.56 -35.81 -5.10
N PRO A 342 37.38 -36.78 -4.65
CA PRO A 342 36.99 -37.70 -3.57
C PRO A 342 36.54 -36.98 -2.29
N GLU A 343 35.43 -37.40 -1.70
CA GLU A 343 34.78 -36.71 -0.56
C GLU A 343 35.74 -36.51 0.64
N ASP A 344 36.60 -37.50 0.93
CA ASP A 344 37.63 -37.40 1.97
C ASP A 344 38.66 -36.28 1.70
N MET A 345 39.02 -36.04 0.43
CA MET A 345 39.95 -34.96 0.04
C MET A 345 39.29 -33.58 0.17
N VAL A 346 38.00 -33.47 -0.16
CA VAL A 346 37.21 -32.24 0.07
C VAL A 346 37.10 -31.95 1.57
N LEU A 347 36.79 -32.97 2.38
CA LEU A 347 36.71 -32.87 3.85
C LEU A 347 38.05 -32.53 4.50
N PHE A 348 39.16 -33.01 3.96
CA PHE A 348 40.51 -32.69 4.41
C PHE A 348 40.86 -31.22 4.10
N TRP A 349 40.70 -30.79 2.85
CA TRP A 349 40.94 -29.42 2.41
C TRP A 349 40.09 -28.39 3.17
N GLU A 350 38.80 -28.68 3.38
CA GLU A 350 37.92 -27.84 4.20
C GLU A 350 38.35 -27.73 5.67
N GLN A 351 39.01 -28.76 6.23
CA GLN A 351 39.54 -28.72 7.59
C GLN A 351 40.86 -27.96 7.65
N GLN A 352 41.77 -28.15 6.68
CA GLN A 352 42.98 -27.34 6.55
C GLN A 352 42.63 -25.85 6.47
N GLN A 353 41.73 -25.43 5.58
CA GLN A 353 41.34 -24.01 5.45
C GLN A 353 40.80 -23.43 6.77
N LYS A 354 40.02 -24.20 7.53
CA LYS A 354 39.52 -23.78 8.86
C LYS A 354 40.68 -23.63 9.85
N ILE A 355 41.62 -24.58 9.90
CA ILE A 355 42.79 -24.53 10.79
C ILE A 355 43.68 -23.31 10.45
N PHE A 356 43.98 -23.06 9.18
CA PHE A 356 44.72 -21.85 8.77
C PHE A 356 44.00 -20.56 9.16
N SER A 357 42.67 -20.49 8.99
CA SER A 357 41.90 -19.31 9.42
C SER A 357 41.90 -19.05 10.94
N TYR A 358 42.25 -20.05 11.75
CA TYR A 358 42.45 -19.92 13.20
C TYR A 358 43.92 -19.71 13.61
N LYS A 359 44.90 -19.95 12.72
CA LYS A 359 46.33 -19.67 12.95
C LYS A 359 46.75 -18.25 12.49
N LEU A 360 45.90 -17.58 11.71
CA LEU A 360 46.09 -16.22 11.19
C LEU A 360 45.28 -15.15 11.99
N GLN A 361 44.93 -15.45 13.25
CA GLN A 361 44.31 -14.54 14.22
C GLN A 361 45.13 -14.46 15.51
#